data_AF-A0A2H9LKY4-F1
#
_entry.id   AF-A0A2H9LKY4-F1
#
_cell.length_a   1.000
_cell.length_b   1.000
_cell.length_c   1.000
_cell.angle_alpha   90.00
_cell.angle_beta   90.00
_cell.angle_gamma   90.00
#
_symmetry.space_group_name_H-M   'P 1'
#
loop_
_entity.id
_entity.type
_entity.pdbx_description
1 polymer ?
#
loop_
_entity_poly.entity_id
_entity_poly.type
_entity_poly.pdbx_seq_one_letter_code
_entity_poly.pdbx_strand_id
1 'polypeptide(L)'
;MRKCILLNSVKLTSRKQEIFDSFFAEYLRVLNETLKHLSDAKSSTHLHHLTYSNMRETSFLPSDVVQEARKDVWARRKTINDGFKRCSIRINKRWFKLVISERDNPCFKITYSPHKFFVVPIRLDNQLDRFNTFLEDGWSFKNISLLRDGKIAVVLEKEFPDPVNGRRFVIGVDVGSSTLAAVTILDAKTSKVEKQLYFGRDV
;
A
#
# COMPACT_ATOMS: atom_id res chain seq x y z
N MET A 1 9.81 5.47 -7.05
CA MET A 1 9.89 5.31 -5.57
C MET A 1 8.48 5.26 -5.00
N ARG A 2 8.26 4.53 -3.88
CA ARG A 2 6.96 4.48 -3.17
C ARG A 2 7.10 4.95 -1.73
N LYS A 3 6.10 5.67 -1.23
CA LYS A 3 5.95 6.06 0.17
C LYS A 3 4.52 5.75 0.64
N CYS A 4 4.34 5.61 1.95
CA CYS A 4 3.02 5.46 2.56
C CYS A 4 2.82 6.56 3.59
N ILE A 5 1.67 7.24 3.55
CA ILE A 5 1.27 8.21 4.56
C ILE A 5 -0.06 7.79 5.18
N LEU A 6 -0.17 7.97 6.49
CA LEU A 6 -1.37 7.62 7.24
C LEU A 6 -2.16 8.89 7.55
N LEU A 7 -3.32 9.02 6.93
CA LEU A 7 -4.24 10.12 7.16
C LEU A 7 -5.23 9.74 8.26
N ASN A 8 -5.40 10.66 9.20
CA ASN A 8 -6.39 10.51 10.25
C ASN A 8 -7.76 10.97 9.74
N SER A 9 -8.81 10.29 10.16
CA SER A 9 -10.18 10.71 9.88
C SER A 9 -10.80 11.42 11.08
N VAL A 10 -11.78 12.27 10.80
CA VAL A 10 -12.69 12.78 11.84
C VAL A 10 -13.70 11.68 12.16
N LYS A 11 -14.22 11.68 13.40
CA LYS A 11 -15.25 10.73 13.83
C LYS A 11 -16.42 10.71 12.84
N LEU A 12 -16.77 9.51 12.36
CA LEU A 12 -17.90 9.32 11.47
C LEU A 12 -19.22 9.51 12.22
N THR A 13 -20.24 10.00 11.50
CA THR A 13 -21.61 9.97 12.00
C THR A 13 -22.09 8.52 12.11
N SER A 14 -23.09 8.24 12.96
CA SER A 14 -23.58 6.87 13.19
C SER A 14 -23.91 6.14 11.88
N ARG A 15 -24.65 6.79 10.98
CA ARG A 15 -24.98 6.23 9.65
C ARG A 15 -23.75 5.93 8.79
N LYS A 16 -22.72 6.79 8.81
CA LYS A 16 -21.48 6.54 8.06
C LYS A 16 -20.66 5.41 8.70
N GLN A 17 -20.68 5.33 10.02
CA GLN A 17 -20.03 4.28 10.79
C GLN A 17 -20.67 2.91 10.50
N GLU A 18 -22.01 2.82 10.44
CA GLU A 18 -22.73 1.60 10.05
C GLU A 18 -22.34 1.12 8.65
N ILE A 19 -22.26 2.04 7.67
CA ILE A 19 -21.81 1.71 6.30
C ILE A 19 -20.36 1.23 6.32
N PHE A 20 -19.50 1.92 7.07
CA PHE A 20 -18.09 1.57 7.21
C PHE A 20 -17.92 0.17 7.82
N ASP A 21 -18.62 -0.13 8.91
CA ASP A 21 -18.57 -1.42 9.59
C ASP A 21 -19.14 -2.54 8.73
N SER A 22 -20.25 -2.28 8.02
CA SER A 22 -20.83 -3.21 7.03
C SER A 22 -19.84 -3.51 5.90
N PHE A 23 -19.14 -2.50 5.38
CA PHE A 23 -18.14 -2.67 4.34
C PHE A 23 -16.98 -3.58 4.80
N PHE A 24 -16.46 -3.36 6.02
CA PHE A 24 -15.42 -4.23 6.57
C PHE A 24 -15.93 -5.64 6.89
N ALA A 25 -17.14 -5.77 7.42
CA ALA A 25 -17.74 -7.07 7.71
C ALA A 25 -17.89 -7.90 6.42
N GLU A 26 -18.36 -7.27 5.35
CA GLU A 26 -18.50 -7.92 4.06
C GLU A 26 -17.16 -8.28 3.43
N TYR A 27 -16.15 -7.39 3.50
CA TYR A 27 -14.80 -7.73 3.02
C TYR A 27 -14.21 -8.91 3.81
N LEU A 28 -14.42 -8.94 5.12
CA LEU A 28 -13.97 -10.05 5.97
C LEU A 28 -14.69 -11.36 5.65
N ARG A 29 -16.00 -11.29 5.35
CA ARG A 29 -16.77 -12.44 4.87
C ARG A 29 -16.16 -12.98 3.58
N VAL A 30 -15.93 -12.12 2.58
CA VAL A 30 -15.31 -12.50 1.29
C VAL A 30 -13.93 -13.12 1.47
N LEU A 31 -13.10 -12.58 2.37
CA LEU A 31 -11.79 -13.16 2.71
C LEU A 31 -11.92 -14.58 3.25
N ASN A 32 -12.80 -14.78 4.23
CA ASN A 32 -12.97 -16.07 4.88
C ASN A 32 -13.67 -17.10 3.99
N GLU A 33 -14.65 -16.69 3.18
CA GLU A 33 -15.25 -17.59 2.18
C GLU A 33 -14.23 -17.98 1.11
N THR A 34 -13.42 -17.03 0.63
CA THR A 34 -12.36 -17.34 -0.35
C THR A 34 -11.32 -18.29 0.24
N LEU A 35 -11.01 -18.17 1.54
CA LEU A 35 -10.08 -19.05 2.24
C LEU A 35 -10.56 -20.51 2.28
N LYS A 36 -11.87 -20.78 2.35
CA LYS A 36 -12.42 -22.14 2.35
C LYS A 36 -12.06 -22.93 1.09
N HIS A 37 -11.87 -22.23 -0.04
CA HIS A 37 -11.53 -22.83 -1.33
C HIS A 37 -10.02 -22.87 -1.60
N LEU A 38 -9.19 -22.48 -0.63
CA LEU A 38 -7.75 -22.38 -0.81
C LEU A 38 -7.08 -23.75 -0.98
N SER A 39 -7.59 -24.79 -0.30
CA SER A 39 -7.09 -26.17 -0.41
C SER A 39 -7.23 -26.74 -1.82
N ASP A 40 -8.29 -26.34 -2.53
CA ASP A 40 -8.63 -26.85 -3.86
C ASP A 40 -7.87 -26.09 -4.97
N ALA A 41 -7.29 -24.95 -4.62
CA ALA A 41 -6.63 -24.05 -5.55
C ALA A 41 -5.15 -24.38 -5.79
N LYS A 42 -4.85 -24.78 -7.03
CA LYS A 42 -3.47 -25.02 -7.52
C LYS A 42 -2.68 -23.72 -7.81
N SER A 43 -3.38 -22.61 -8.04
CA SER A 43 -2.78 -21.31 -8.36
C SER A 43 -3.73 -20.17 -7.97
N SER A 44 -3.22 -18.94 -7.90
CA SER A 44 -4.05 -17.75 -7.66
C SER A 44 -5.15 -17.56 -8.71
N THR A 45 -4.84 -17.91 -9.96
CA THR A 45 -5.81 -17.88 -11.06
C THR A 45 -6.85 -19.00 -10.91
N HIS A 46 -6.45 -20.20 -10.49
CA HIS A 46 -7.42 -21.27 -10.22
C HIS A 46 -8.36 -20.88 -9.07
N LEU A 47 -7.82 -20.29 -7.98
CA LEU A 47 -8.63 -19.76 -6.88
C LEU A 47 -9.65 -18.72 -7.36
N HIS A 48 -9.29 -17.88 -8.34
CA HIS A 48 -10.22 -16.94 -8.93
C HIS A 48 -11.42 -17.63 -9.57
N HIS A 49 -11.18 -18.63 -10.42
CA HIS A 49 -12.26 -19.33 -11.10
C HIS A 49 -13.19 -20.06 -10.12
N LEU A 50 -12.63 -20.63 -9.04
CA LEU A 50 -13.41 -21.32 -8.01
C LEU A 50 -14.35 -20.38 -7.24
N THR A 51 -13.90 -19.16 -6.92
CA THR A 51 -14.66 -18.28 -6.02
C THR A 51 -15.43 -17.17 -6.73
N TYR A 52 -15.11 -16.83 -7.98
CA TYR A 52 -15.60 -15.61 -8.60
C TYR A 52 -17.12 -15.55 -8.80
N SER A 53 -17.76 -16.60 -9.33
CA SER A 53 -19.22 -16.56 -9.58
C SER A 53 -19.99 -16.39 -8.27
N ASN A 54 -19.67 -17.22 -7.28
CA ASN A 54 -20.30 -17.19 -5.97
C ASN A 54 -20.10 -15.83 -5.26
N MET A 55 -18.86 -15.30 -5.25
CA MET A 55 -18.61 -13.99 -4.63
C MET A 55 -19.33 -12.86 -5.36
N ARG A 56 -19.47 -12.94 -6.68
CA ARG A 56 -20.16 -11.92 -7.48
C ARG A 56 -21.67 -11.92 -7.23
N GLU A 57 -22.26 -13.09 -6.99
CA GLU A 57 -23.69 -13.23 -6.71
C GLU A 57 -24.05 -12.86 -5.27
N THR A 58 -23.16 -13.17 -4.31
CA THR A 58 -23.45 -13.01 -2.88
C THR A 58 -22.94 -11.71 -2.28
N SER A 59 -21.97 -11.04 -2.91
CA SER A 59 -21.34 -9.83 -2.35
C SER A 59 -21.82 -8.55 -3.01
N PHE A 60 -22.05 -7.51 -2.20
CA PHE A 60 -22.31 -6.16 -2.72
C PHE A 60 -21.03 -5.41 -3.12
N LEU A 61 -19.85 -5.99 -2.84
CA LEU A 61 -18.58 -5.34 -3.12
C LEU A 61 -18.33 -5.21 -4.63
N PRO A 62 -17.67 -4.12 -5.08
CA PRO A 62 -17.20 -4.04 -6.45
C PRO A 62 -16.27 -5.21 -6.80
N SER A 63 -16.37 -5.73 -8.02
CA SER A 63 -15.59 -6.89 -8.47
C SER A 63 -14.08 -6.71 -8.27
N ASP A 64 -13.56 -5.50 -8.47
CA ASP A 64 -12.13 -5.22 -8.26
C ASP A 64 -11.74 -5.34 -6.78
N VAL A 65 -12.62 -4.96 -5.86
CA VAL A 65 -12.39 -5.06 -4.40
C VAL A 65 -12.42 -6.54 -3.96
N VAL A 66 -13.32 -7.34 -4.52
CA VAL A 66 -13.35 -8.80 -4.32
C VAL A 66 -12.05 -9.45 -4.82
N GLN A 67 -11.52 -8.99 -5.96
CA GLN A 67 -10.24 -9.48 -6.47
C GLN A 67 -9.06 -9.10 -5.57
N GLU A 68 -9.06 -7.91 -4.97
CA GLU A 68 -8.05 -7.53 -3.96
C GLU A 68 -8.14 -8.42 -2.71
N ALA A 69 -9.35 -8.71 -2.21
CA ALA A 69 -9.54 -9.66 -1.11
C ALA A 69 -8.92 -11.04 -1.42
N ARG A 70 -9.18 -11.57 -2.63
CA ARG A 70 -8.57 -12.83 -3.07
C ARG A 70 -7.05 -12.76 -3.09
N LYS A 71 -6.47 -11.67 -3.58
CA LYS A 71 -5.00 -11.47 -3.59
C LYS A 71 -4.46 -11.49 -2.16
N ASP A 72 -5.16 -10.89 -1.20
CA ASP A 72 -4.79 -10.92 0.22
C ASP A 72 -4.81 -12.35 0.78
N VAL A 73 -5.84 -13.15 0.47
CA VAL A 73 -5.90 -14.58 0.84
C VAL A 73 -4.70 -15.32 0.27
N TRP A 74 -4.44 -15.18 -1.03
CA TRP A 74 -3.33 -15.87 -1.68
C TRP A 74 -1.98 -15.45 -1.10
N ALA A 75 -1.77 -14.16 -0.83
CA ALA A 75 -0.54 -13.65 -0.24
C ALA A 75 -0.28 -14.20 1.17
N ARG A 76 -1.33 -14.39 1.96
CA ARG A 76 -1.25 -14.84 3.37
C ARG A 76 -1.52 -16.33 3.58
N ARG A 77 -1.70 -17.10 2.51
CA ARG A 77 -2.03 -18.54 2.54
C ARG A 77 -1.10 -19.41 3.39
N LYS A 78 0.17 -19.00 3.57
CA LYS A 78 1.18 -19.74 4.34
C LYS A 78 1.19 -19.39 5.83
N THR A 79 0.54 -18.30 6.23
CA THR A 79 0.60 -17.74 7.59
C THR A 79 -0.75 -17.69 8.29
N ILE A 80 -1.84 -17.96 7.55
CA ILE A 80 -3.20 -17.97 8.08
C ILE A 80 -3.61 -19.39 8.43
N ASN A 81 -3.83 -19.61 9.73
CA ASN A 81 -4.30 -20.88 10.28
C ASN A 81 -5.78 -20.79 10.74
N ASP A 82 -6.17 -19.68 11.38
CA ASP A 82 -7.50 -19.51 12.01
C ASP A 82 -8.40 -18.49 11.30
N GLY A 83 -8.27 -18.38 9.98
CA GLY A 83 -9.00 -17.39 9.19
C GLY A 83 -8.60 -15.94 9.45
N PHE A 84 -9.31 -15.04 8.79
CA PHE A 84 -9.11 -13.60 8.94
C PHE A 84 -9.99 -13.06 10.07
N LYS A 85 -9.36 -12.50 11.09
CA LYS A 85 -10.02 -11.77 12.20
C LYS A 85 -10.01 -10.25 12.02
N ARG A 86 -9.04 -9.75 11.24
CA ARG A 86 -8.86 -8.32 10.93
C ARG A 86 -8.41 -8.18 9.49
N CYS A 87 -8.83 -7.09 8.86
CA CYS A 87 -8.45 -6.76 7.49
C CYS A 87 -8.22 -5.26 7.34
N SER A 88 -7.53 -4.91 6.26
CA SER A 88 -7.50 -3.58 5.68
C SER A 88 -8.03 -3.70 4.27
N ILE A 89 -8.85 -2.76 3.81
CA ILE A 89 -9.46 -2.83 2.49
C ILE A 89 -8.62 -1.99 1.53
N ARG A 90 -7.95 -2.62 0.56
CA ARG A 90 -7.26 -1.89 -0.50
C ARG A 90 -8.25 -1.47 -1.58
N ILE A 91 -8.21 -0.20 -1.95
CA ILE A 91 -9.12 0.43 -2.88
C ILE A 91 -8.30 1.15 -3.94
N ASN A 92 -8.58 0.85 -5.20
CA ASN A 92 -7.95 1.50 -6.34
C ASN A 92 -8.67 2.81 -6.71
N LYS A 93 -8.03 3.67 -7.50
CA LYS A 93 -8.51 5.01 -7.89
C LYS A 93 -9.90 5.04 -8.54
N ARG A 94 -10.41 3.91 -9.04
CA ARG A 94 -11.79 3.81 -9.59
C ARG A 94 -12.85 3.92 -8.50
N TRP A 95 -12.54 3.45 -7.29
CA TRP A 95 -13.49 3.29 -6.19
C TRP A 95 -13.28 4.30 -5.06
N PHE A 96 -12.37 5.27 -5.24
CA PHE A 96 -12.26 6.41 -4.35
C PHE A 96 -11.99 7.72 -5.09
N LYS A 97 -12.33 8.85 -4.47
CA LYS A 97 -11.94 10.19 -4.93
C LYS A 97 -11.66 11.09 -3.73
N LEU A 98 -10.56 11.84 -3.80
CA LEU A 98 -10.33 12.97 -2.89
C LEU A 98 -11.22 14.13 -3.34
N VAL A 99 -12.06 14.63 -2.46
CA VAL A 99 -13.04 15.70 -2.72
C VAL A 99 -12.98 16.73 -1.59
N ILE A 100 -13.33 17.97 -1.91
CA ILE A 100 -13.51 19.04 -0.92
C ILE A 100 -15.00 19.16 -0.61
N SER A 101 -15.35 19.26 0.67
CA SER A 101 -16.74 19.50 1.10
C SER A 101 -17.11 20.98 0.94
N GLU A 102 -18.39 21.32 1.05
CA GLU A 102 -18.88 22.71 1.00
C GLU A 102 -18.29 23.63 2.09
N ARG A 103 -17.70 23.05 3.14
CA ARG A 103 -17.03 23.77 4.23
C ARG A 103 -15.50 23.69 4.12
N ASP A 104 -14.98 23.51 2.91
CA ASP A 104 -13.54 23.40 2.60
C ASP A 104 -12.77 22.29 3.33
N ASN A 105 -13.47 21.28 3.87
CA ASN A 105 -12.81 20.14 4.50
C ASN A 105 -12.55 19.03 3.47
N PRO A 106 -11.30 18.52 3.37
CA PRO A 106 -10.96 17.44 2.46
C PRO A 106 -11.51 16.11 2.95
N CYS A 107 -12.02 15.32 2.02
CA CYS A 107 -12.67 14.06 2.28
C CYS A 107 -12.30 13.00 1.23
N PHE A 108 -12.29 11.74 1.64
CA PHE A 108 -12.31 10.63 0.70
C PHE A 108 -13.75 10.16 0.47
N LYS A 109 -14.24 10.33 -0.77
CA LYS A 109 -15.45 9.67 -1.25
C LYS A 109 -15.10 8.23 -1.63
N ILE A 110 -15.67 7.25 -0.92
CA ILE A 110 -15.42 5.82 -1.11
C ILE A 110 -16.68 5.17 -1.69
N THR A 111 -16.54 4.50 -2.83
CA THR A 111 -17.59 3.70 -3.45
C THR A 111 -17.46 2.25 -2.97
N TYR A 112 -18.37 1.80 -2.12
CA TYR A 112 -18.32 0.49 -1.46
C TYR A 112 -19.21 -0.57 -2.12
N SER A 113 -20.08 -0.13 -3.03
CA SER A 113 -20.96 -0.96 -3.86
C SER A 113 -21.21 -0.19 -5.16
N PRO A 114 -21.56 -0.85 -6.28
CA PRO A 114 -22.00 -0.17 -7.49
C PRO A 114 -23.02 0.93 -7.16
N HIS A 115 -22.74 2.16 -7.61
CA HIS A 115 -23.54 3.37 -7.40
C HIS A 115 -23.72 3.85 -5.94
N LYS A 116 -23.16 3.16 -4.93
CA LYS A 116 -23.27 3.55 -3.52
C LYS A 116 -21.92 4.00 -2.98
N PHE A 117 -21.91 5.17 -2.33
CA PHE A 117 -20.72 5.74 -1.74
C PHE A 117 -20.99 6.32 -0.36
N PHE A 118 -19.93 6.47 0.41
CA PHE A 118 -19.91 7.27 1.63
C PHE A 118 -18.65 8.14 1.64
N VAL A 119 -18.59 9.09 2.56
CA VAL A 119 -17.52 10.08 2.62
C VAL A 119 -16.84 10.03 3.97
N VAL A 120 -15.53 9.78 3.96
CA VAL A 120 -14.65 9.80 5.14
C VAL A 120 -13.97 11.17 5.21
N PRO A 121 -14.35 12.04 6.16
CA PRO A 121 -13.69 13.32 6.36
C PRO A 121 -12.26 13.11 6.90
N ILE A 122 -11.31 13.82 6.34
CA ILE A 122 -9.91 13.80 6.79
C ILE A 122 -9.74 14.85 7.87
N ARG A 123 -9.00 14.51 8.92
CA ARG A 123 -8.68 15.45 10.00
C ARG A 123 -7.64 16.45 9.49
N LEU A 124 -7.87 17.72 9.80
CA LEU A 124 -6.92 18.80 9.54
C LEU A 124 -5.79 18.71 10.59
N ASP A 125 -4.73 17.98 10.25
CA ASP A 125 -3.55 17.81 11.10
C ASP A 125 -2.26 17.74 10.25
N ASN A 126 -1.11 17.71 10.92
CA ASN A 126 0.19 17.68 10.26
C ASN A 126 0.38 16.51 9.27
N GLN A 127 -0.40 15.43 9.37
CA GLN A 127 -0.33 14.34 8.38
C GLN A 127 -1.01 14.72 7.07
N LEU A 128 -2.10 15.50 7.14
CA LEU A 128 -2.71 16.08 5.96
C LEU A 128 -1.77 17.11 5.31
N ASP A 129 -1.14 17.97 6.11
CA ASP A 129 -0.19 18.97 5.57
C ASP A 129 0.97 18.28 4.85
N ARG A 130 1.56 17.26 5.47
CA ARG A 130 2.61 16.45 4.85
C ARG A 130 2.14 15.74 3.58
N PHE A 131 0.90 15.26 3.55
CA PHE A 131 0.32 14.67 2.35
C PHE A 131 0.20 15.70 1.23
N ASN A 132 -0.28 16.90 1.52
CA ASN A 132 -0.38 17.99 0.54
C ASN A 132 1.00 18.40 0.02
N THR A 133 2.01 18.52 0.88
CA THR A 133 3.39 18.79 0.45
C THR A 133 3.92 17.74 -0.52
N PHE A 134 3.58 16.46 -0.33
CA PHE A 134 3.95 15.43 -1.31
C PHE A 134 3.23 15.62 -2.64
N LEU A 135 1.94 15.96 -2.62
CA LEU A 135 1.21 16.23 -3.87
C LEU A 135 1.78 17.44 -4.62
N GLU A 136 2.15 18.50 -3.91
CA GLU A 136 2.81 19.69 -4.46
C GLU A 136 4.19 19.37 -5.04
N ASP A 137 4.95 18.46 -4.41
CA ASP A 137 6.21 17.91 -4.94
C ASP A 137 5.96 16.89 -6.09
N GLY A 138 4.77 16.84 -6.68
CA GLY A 138 4.49 16.00 -7.84
C GLY A 138 4.41 14.50 -7.54
N TRP A 139 4.22 14.11 -6.28
CA TRP A 139 3.84 12.73 -5.96
C TRP A 139 2.39 12.49 -6.34
N SER A 140 2.10 11.27 -6.79
CA SER A 140 0.74 10.85 -7.13
C SER A 140 0.31 9.67 -6.28
N PHE A 141 -0.99 9.38 -6.23
CA PHE A 141 -1.51 8.19 -5.56
C PHE A 141 -2.61 7.57 -6.42
N LYS A 142 -2.57 6.23 -6.51
CA LYS A 142 -3.55 5.42 -7.26
C LYS A 142 -4.27 4.40 -6.39
N ASN A 143 -3.78 4.18 -5.18
CA ASN A 143 -4.31 3.20 -4.25
C ASN A 143 -4.33 3.77 -2.83
N ILE A 144 -5.39 3.45 -2.11
CA ILE A 144 -5.51 3.69 -0.67
C ILE A 144 -5.84 2.38 0.04
N SER A 145 -5.61 2.33 1.34
CA SER A 145 -6.09 1.27 2.21
C SER A 145 -6.88 1.87 3.35
N LEU A 146 -8.14 1.46 3.48
CA LEU A 146 -8.96 1.76 4.64
C LEU A 146 -8.55 0.84 5.79
N LEU A 147 -8.33 1.42 6.96
CA LEU A 147 -7.98 0.69 8.19
C LEU A 147 -9.17 0.66 9.14
N ARG A 148 -9.31 -0.40 9.94
CA ARG A 148 -10.47 -0.62 10.82
C ARG A 148 -10.68 0.49 11.87
N ASP A 149 -9.62 1.22 12.22
CA ASP A 149 -9.66 2.37 13.14
C ASP A 149 -10.12 3.68 12.45
N GLY A 150 -10.57 3.59 11.19
CA GLY A 150 -11.06 4.73 10.41
C GLY A 150 -9.97 5.49 9.68
N LYS A 151 -8.69 5.19 9.89
CA LYS A 151 -7.58 5.85 9.18
C LYS A 151 -7.47 5.39 7.74
N ILE A 152 -6.80 6.20 6.93
CA ILE A 152 -6.59 5.94 5.51
C ILE A 152 -5.08 5.93 5.25
N ALA A 153 -4.55 4.77 4.87
CA ALA A 153 -3.18 4.65 4.40
C ALA A 153 -3.14 4.95 2.89
N VAL A 154 -2.41 5.99 2.49
CA VAL A 154 -2.29 6.41 1.09
C VAL A 154 -0.91 6.01 0.57
N VAL A 155 -0.88 5.27 -0.54
CA VAL A 155 0.36 4.88 -1.21
C VAL A 155 0.71 5.92 -2.26
N LEU A 156 1.76 6.69 -1.97
CA LEU A 156 2.32 7.74 -2.83
C LEU A 156 3.39 7.13 -3.74
N GLU A 157 3.37 7.54 -5.01
CA GLU A 157 4.27 7.10 -6.06
C GLU A 157 4.82 8.33 -6.80
N LYS A 158 6.14 8.38 -6.96
CA LYS A 158 6.84 9.35 -7.80
C LYS A 158 7.92 8.63 -8.58
N GLU A 159 7.92 8.85 -9.88
CA GLU A 159 9.02 8.41 -10.75
C GLU A 159 10.15 9.42 -10.62
N PHE A 160 11.35 8.89 -10.41
CA PHE A 160 12.55 9.70 -10.43
C PHE A 160 13.27 9.33 -11.72
N PRO A 161 13.82 10.32 -12.45
CA PRO A 161 14.67 9.99 -13.58
C PRO A 161 15.81 9.10 -13.07
N ASP A 162 16.18 8.12 -13.89
CA ASP A 162 17.38 7.36 -13.60
C ASP A 162 18.54 8.36 -13.47
N PRO A 163 19.37 8.24 -12.42
CA PRO A 163 20.51 9.11 -12.29
C PRO A 163 21.36 8.97 -13.55
N VAL A 164 21.63 10.09 -14.22
CA VAL A 164 22.52 10.11 -15.39
C VAL A 164 23.85 9.53 -14.92
N ASN A 165 24.21 8.36 -15.44
CA ASN A 165 25.40 7.64 -15.02
C ASN A 165 26.64 8.25 -15.67
N GLY A 166 26.94 9.51 -15.33
CA GLY A 166 28.16 10.22 -15.68
C GLY A 166 29.25 10.07 -14.62
N ARG A 167 29.02 9.25 -13.58
CA ARG A 167 29.96 9.04 -12.48
C ARG A 167 31.15 8.23 -12.97
N ARG A 168 32.23 8.94 -13.30
CA ARG A 168 33.53 8.34 -13.63
C ARG A 168 34.04 7.46 -12.50
N PHE A 169 33.77 7.82 -11.24
CA PHE A 169 34.24 7.06 -10.09
C PHE A 169 33.11 6.41 -9.30
N VAL A 170 33.31 5.16 -8.91
CA VAL A 170 32.43 4.33 -8.07
C VAL A 170 33.13 4.07 -6.76
N ILE A 171 32.41 4.20 -5.65
CA ILE A 171 32.94 3.92 -4.31
C ILE A 171 32.41 2.57 -3.85
N GLY A 172 33.31 1.61 -3.65
CA GLY A 172 33.05 0.37 -2.94
C GLY A 172 33.45 0.53 -1.48
N VAL A 173 32.57 0.14 -0.56
CA VAL A 173 32.87 0.10 0.87
C VAL A 173 32.71 -1.34 1.33
N ASP A 174 33.79 -1.91 1.84
CA ASP A 174 33.83 -3.22 2.46
C ASP A 174 34.07 -3.04 3.96
N VAL A 175 33.27 -3.70 4.79
CA VAL A 175 33.31 -3.56 6.26
C VAL A 175 33.66 -4.92 6.81
N GLY A 176 34.86 -5.04 7.38
CA GLY A 176 35.42 -6.29 7.86
C GLY A 176 35.77 -6.26 9.34
N SER A 177 35.98 -7.43 9.93
CA SER A 177 36.40 -7.56 11.34
C SER A 177 37.90 -7.31 11.54
N SER A 178 38.73 -7.50 10.51
CA SER A 178 40.19 -7.28 10.54
C SER A 178 40.62 -5.88 10.09
N THR A 179 39.70 -5.11 9.51
CA THR A 179 39.88 -3.70 9.13
C THR A 179 38.50 -3.09 9.15
N LEU A 180 38.28 -2.10 10.04
CA LEU A 180 36.94 -1.55 10.29
C LEU A 180 36.21 -1.14 9.01
N ALA A 181 36.92 -0.58 8.03
CA ALA A 181 36.41 -0.48 6.66
C ALA A 181 37.54 -0.35 5.63
N ALA A 182 37.40 -1.01 4.49
CA ALA A 182 38.14 -0.72 3.27
C ALA A 182 37.26 0.07 2.31
N VAL A 183 37.74 1.23 1.85
CA VAL A 183 37.04 2.08 0.88
C VAL A 183 37.86 2.14 -0.40
N THR A 184 37.28 1.64 -1.48
CA THR A 184 37.88 1.59 -2.82
C THR A 184 37.17 2.59 -3.73
N ILE A 185 37.92 3.48 -4.34
CA ILE A 185 37.44 4.37 -5.40
C ILE A 185 37.91 3.78 -6.74
N LEU A 186 36.97 3.32 -7.55
CA LEU A 186 37.19 2.72 -8.86
C LEU A 186 36.80 3.70 -9.96
N ASP A 187 37.66 3.94 -10.95
CA ASP A 187 37.26 4.57 -12.21
C ASP A 187 36.45 3.55 -13.03
N ALA A 188 35.15 3.77 -13.17
CA ALA A 188 34.23 2.88 -13.87
C ALA A 188 34.46 2.85 -15.40
N LYS A 189 35.20 3.80 -15.97
CA LYS A 189 35.54 3.79 -17.40
C LYS A 189 36.78 2.96 -17.68
N THR A 190 37.77 3.02 -16.79
CA THR A 190 39.06 2.32 -16.97
C THR A 190 39.15 1.02 -16.17
N SER A 191 38.18 0.76 -15.29
CA SER A 191 38.16 -0.33 -14.30
C SER A 191 39.39 -0.34 -13.39
N LYS A 192 40.03 0.83 -13.18
CA LYS A 192 41.20 0.98 -12.33
C LYS A 192 40.82 1.47 -10.94
N VAL A 193 41.53 0.96 -9.94
CA VAL A 193 41.47 1.52 -8.59
C VAL A 193 42.29 2.80 -8.57
N GLU A 194 41.62 3.93 -8.36
CA GLU A 194 42.26 5.24 -8.23
C GLU A 194 42.76 5.48 -6.81
N LYS A 195 42.01 4.95 -5.83
CA LYS A 195 42.37 5.09 -4.43
C LYS A 195 41.81 3.93 -3.62
N GLN A 196 42.61 3.44 -2.69
CA GLN A 196 42.17 2.48 -1.70
C GLN A 196 42.57 2.98 -0.32
N LEU A 197 41.59 3.09 0.57
CA LEU A 197 41.76 3.54 1.94
C LEU A 197 41.36 2.41 2.87
N TYR A 198 42.09 2.26 3.97
CA TYR A 198 41.85 1.25 4.98
C TYR A 198 41.74 1.98 6.32
N PHE A 199 40.61 1.82 6.99
CA PHE A 199 40.28 2.47 8.25
C PHE A 199 40.21 1.43 9.37
N GLY A 200 40.75 1.76 10.55
CA GLY A 200 40.79 0.86 11.70
C GLY A 200 41.75 -0.31 11.51
N ARG A 201 42.99 -0.02 11.09
CA ARG A 201 44.12 -0.99 11.07
C ARG A 201 44.76 -1.17 12.45
N ASP A 202 44.30 -0.39 13.40
CA ASP A 202 44.81 -0.13 14.74
C ASP A 202 43.76 -0.45 15.83
N VAL A 203 42.72 -1.21 15.47
CA VAL A 203 41.72 -1.77 16.40
C VAL A 203 42.08 -3.20 16.77
#